data_AF-K6ZF89-F1
#
_entry.id   AF-K6ZF89-F1
#
_cell.length_a   1.000
_cell.length_b   1.000
_cell.length_c   1.000
_cell.angle_alpha   90.00
_cell.angle_beta   90.00
_cell.angle_gamma   90.00
#
_symmetry.space_group_name_H-M   'P 1'
#
loop_
_entity.id
_entity.type
_entity.pdbx_description
1 polymer ?
#
loop_
_entity_poly.entity_id
_entity_poly.type
_entity_poly.pdbx_seq_one_letter_code
_entity_poly.pdbx_strand_id
1 'polypeptide(L)' 'MTIRIKRLDHYGIVAGVLDDLNIVSLPDKHLLQDDKQEIHPGEAIKGTIMNGLGFFKSTLVA' A
#
# COMPACT_ATOMS: atom_id res chain seq x y z
N MET A 1 11.70 30.45 -2.34
CA MET A 1 10.73 29.34 -2.16
C MET A 1 11.25 28.16 -2.96
N THR A 2 11.60 27.05 -2.32
CA THR A 2 12.28 25.93 -2.99
C THR A 2 11.24 24.86 -3.31
N ILE A 3 10.91 24.67 -4.59
CA ILE A 3 9.97 23.64 -5.03
C ILE A 3 10.71 22.29 -5.04
N ARG A 4 10.20 21.29 -4.32
CA ARG A 4 10.73 19.92 -4.38
C ARG A 4 9.94 19.11 -5.40
N ILE A 5 10.63 18.63 -6.43
CA ILE A 5 10.07 17.72 -7.43
C ILE A 5 10.46 16.30 -7.02
N LYS A 6 9.47 15.42 -6.85
CA LYS A 6 9.68 13.97 -6.70
C LYS A 6 9.12 13.26 -7.92
N ARG A 7 9.88 12.30 -8.46
CA ARG A 7 9.31 11.33 -9.40
C ARG A 7 8.54 10.29 -8.60
N LEU A 8 7.28 10.09 -8.99
CA LEU A 8 6.37 9.17 -8.32
C LEU A 8 6.38 7.78 -8.99
N ASP A 9 6.74 7.74 -10.28
CA ASP A 9 6.69 6.55 -11.16
C ASP A 9 5.30 5.87 -11.16
N HIS A 10 5.12 4.82 -11.99
CA HIS A 10 3.83 4.13 -12.06
C HIS A 10 3.41 3.54 -10.71
N TYR A 11 4.40 3.09 -9.92
CA TYR A 11 4.19 2.56 -8.58
C TYR A 11 3.47 3.56 -7.68
N GLY A 12 3.98 4.79 -7.57
CA GLY A 12 3.40 5.76 -6.64
C GLY A 12 2.05 6.31 -7.12
N ILE A 13 1.80 6.32 -8.43
CA ILE A 13 0.47 6.67 -8.98
C ILE A 13 -0.56 5.62 -8.57
N VAL A 14 -0.28 4.33 -8.80
CA VAL A 14 -1.23 3.27 -8.46
C VAL A 14 -1.39 3.12 -6.94
N ALA A 15 -0.30 3.22 -6.18
CA ALA A 15 -0.36 3.24 -4.72
C ALA A 15 -1.24 4.39 -4.19
N GLY A 16 -1.12 5.59 -4.78
CA GLY A 16 -1.95 6.74 -4.41
C GLY A 16 -3.43 6.53 -4.74
N VAL A 17 -3.74 5.92 -5.89
CA VAL A 17 -5.13 5.56 -6.24
C VAL A 17 -5.71 4.54 -5.25
N LEU A 18 -4.93 3.56 -4.78
CA LEU A 18 -5.38 2.60 -3.77
C LEU A 18 -5.68 3.30 -2.43
N ASP A 19 -4.90 4.31 -2.06
CA ASP A 19 -5.14 5.13 -0.87
C ASP A 19 -6.43 5.96 -1.01
N ASP A 20 -6.64 6.61 -2.17
CA ASP A 20 -7.85 7.39 -2.48
C ASP A 20 -9.13 6.53 -2.46
N LEU A 21 -9.02 5.27 -2.88
CA LEU A 21 -10.11 4.28 -2.82
C LEU A 21 -10.36 3.72 -1.41
N ASN A 22 -9.60 4.16 -0.40
CA ASN A 22 -9.67 3.65 0.98
C ASN A 22 -9.38 2.15 1.12
N ILE A 23 -8.62 1.57 0.19
CA ILE A 23 -8.24 0.15 0.22
C ILE A 23 -7.37 -0.18 1.43
N VAL A 24 -6.57 0.78 1.92
CA VAL A 24 -5.76 0.63 3.14
C VAL A 24 -6.59 0.88 4.40
N SER A 25 -7.43 1.92 4.40
CA SER A 25 -8.07 2.40 5.63
C SER A 25 -9.29 1.60 6.05
N LEU A 26 -9.96 0.90 5.12
CA LEU A 26 -11.12 0.05 5.44
C LEU A 26 -10.72 -1.23 6.19
N PRO A 27 -9.74 -2.03 5.73
CA PRO A 27 -9.28 -3.22 6.46
C PRO A 27 -8.80 -2.88 7.86
N ASP A 28 -8.01 -1.83 8.03
CA ASP A 28 -7.44 -1.45 9.33
C ASP A 28 -8.49 -1.00 10.35
N LYS A 29 -9.69 -0.59 9.90
CA LYS A 29 -10.82 -0.24 10.78
C LYS A 29 -11.66 -1.45 11.19
N HIS A 30 -11.61 -2.54 10.44
CA HIS A 30 -12.49 -3.70 10.62
C HIS A 30 -11.76 -4.95 11.09
N LEU A 31 -10.44 -5.00 10.91
CA LEU A 31 -9.58 -6.09 11.36
C LEU A 31 -8.88 -5.69 12.65
N LEU A 32 -8.90 -6.59 13.63
CA LEU A 32 -8.12 -6.43 14.85
C LEU A 32 -6.64 -6.46 14.48
N GLN A 33 -5.89 -5.48 14.96
CA GLN A 33 -4.43 -5.51 14.92
C GLN A 33 -3.94 -6.38 16.07
N ASP A 34 -3.04 -7.30 15.73
CA ASP A 34 -2.28 -8.08 16.71
C ASP A 34 -0.91 -7.42 16.86
N ASP A 35 -0.42 -7.27 18.09
CA ASP A 35 0.88 -6.66 18.39
C ASP A 35 2.06 -7.39 17.72
N LYS A 36 1.85 -8.61 17.20
CA LYS A 36 2.83 -9.39 16.45
C LYS A 36 2.84 -9.10 14.95
N GLN A 37 1.89 -8.32 14.44
CA GLN A 37 1.85 -7.96 13.02
C GLN A 37 2.94 -6.94 12.70
N GLU A 38 3.85 -7.31 11.79
CA GLU A 38 4.88 -6.39 11.29
C GLU A 38 4.30 -5.35 10.31
N ILE A 39 3.18 -5.68 9.66
CA ILE A 39 2.50 -4.84 8.68
C ILE A 39 1.00 -4.79 8.97
N HIS A 40 0.39 -3.63 8.73
CA HIS A 40 -1.05 -3.47 8.85
C HIS A 40 -1.79 -4.25 7.75
N PRO A 41 -2.98 -4.81 8.05
CA PRO A 41 -3.77 -5.52 7.05
C PRO A 41 -4.02 -4.73 5.76
N GLY A 42 -4.29 -3.44 5.86
CA GLY A 42 -4.47 -2.56 4.70
C GLY A 42 -3.22 -2.44 3.83
N GLU A 43 -2.04 -2.32 4.46
CA GLU A 43 -0.73 -2.31 3.77
C GLU A 43 -0.42 -3.65 3.11
N ALA A 44 -0.74 -4.77 3.77
CA ALA A 44 -0.58 -6.11 3.20
C ALA A 44 -1.45 -6.30 1.93
N ILE A 45 -2.70 -5.81 1.96
CA ILE A 45 -3.62 -5.85 0.81
C ILE A 45 -3.12 -4.94 -0.31
N LYS A 46 -2.74 -3.69 0.00
CA LYS A 46 -2.16 -2.75 -0.98
C LYS A 46 -0.95 -3.36 -1.66
N GLY A 47 -0.04 -3.94 -0.90
CA GLY A 47 1.11 -4.66 -1.42
C GLY A 47 0.69 -5.81 -2.35
N THR A 48 -0.30 -6.60 -1.95
CA THR A 48 -0.75 -7.79 -2.71
C THR A 48 -1.32 -7.38 -4.07
N ILE A 49 -2.12 -6.31 -4.10
CA ILE A 49 -2.65 -5.74 -5.34
C ILE A 49 -1.51 -5.25 -6.24
N MET A 50 -0.56 -4.51 -5.67
CA MET A 50 0.56 -3.97 -6.43
C MET A 50 1.48 -5.07 -6.98
N ASN A 51 1.69 -6.15 -6.23
CA ASN A 51 2.38 -7.36 -6.70
C ASN A 51 1.60 -8.04 -7.84
N GLY A 52 0.29 -8.26 -7.67
CA GLY A 52 -0.57 -8.89 -8.66
C GLY A 52 -0.69 -8.11 -9.98
N LEU A 53 -0.57 -6.78 -9.92
CA LEU A 53 -0.52 -5.90 -11.10
C LEU A 53 0.87 -5.81 -11.75
N GLY A 54 1.90 -6.44 -11.16
CA GLY A 54 3.26 -6.46 -11.70
C GLY A 54 4.05 -5.17 -11.50
N PHE A 55 3.62 -4.27 -10.60
CA PHE A 55 4.36 -3.03 -10.29
C PHE A 55 5.64 -3.29 -9.48
N PHE A 56 5.77 -4.46 -8.84
CA PHE A 56 7.02 -4.97 -8.30
C PHE A 56 7.00 -6.51 -8.20
N LYS A 57 8.17 -7.13 -8.26
CA LYS A 57 8.34 -8.59 -8.10
C LYS A 57 8.94 -8.89 -6.73
N SER A 58 8.10 -9.00 -5.72
CA SER A 58 8.50 -9.35 -4.36
C SER A 58 7.35 -10.08 -3.68
N THR A 59 7.54 -11.34 -3.28
CA THR A 59 6.54 -12.06 -2.49
C THR A 59 6.30 -11.28 -1.19
N LEU A 60 5.06 -10.85 -0.97
CA LEU A 60 4.66 -10.37 0.35
C LEU A 60 4.48 -11.59 1.24
N VAL A 61 5.39 -11.74 2.19
CA VAL A 61 5.22 -12.66 3.31
C VAL A 61 4.65 -11.81 4.42
N ALA A 62 3.37 -12.04 4.73
CA ALA A 62 2.69 -11.46 5.88
C ALA A 62 3.06 -12.23 7.17
#